data_AF-D3BJ91-F1
#
_entry.id   AF-D3BJ91-F1
#
_cell.length_a   1.000
_cell.length_b   1.000
_cell.length_c   1.000
_cell.angle_alpha   90.00
_cell.angle_beta   90.00
_cell.angle_gamma   90.00
#
_symmetry.space_group_name_H-M   'P 1'
#
loop_
_entity.id
_entity.type
_entity.pdbx_description
1 polymer ?
#
loop_
_entity_poly.entity_id
_entity_poly.type
_entity_poly.pdbx_seq_one_letter_code
_entity_poly.pdbx_strand_id
1 'polypeptide(L)'
;MLRKKMTDNGCINKNNSLFGKLLNNIVFRTLIFDQVRAIHRELKLNTAGFNCDLLWAVKHGHVGIFMERVKRDQIQYHQLFAQPAILWHFCKHVRALSDFREIHNKFSKSFTLDAIDTLFIRCSPAIIDYLFTHCPNQEFTKRAIRNAVWNGHLAVVQRIAGKYKYTKETWARLMAVAAERNNTEMFQYFGNRAKRDRFWSAKAVDSFVLSSSRDQDYKAMLEKASLNSIIYFMSMCPSSAAALVREHAKELTDLEKITYFSKIM
;
A
#
# COMPACT_ATOMS: atom_id res chain seq x y z
N MET A 1 -44.33 38.76 -53.15
CA MET A 1 -43.66 37.52 -53.61
C MET A 1 -43.59 36.55 -52.43
N LEU A 2 -44.10 35.32 -52.55
CA LEU A 2 -44.16 34.36 -51.43
C LEU A 2 -42.89 33.51 -51.35
N ARG A 3 -42.23 33.45 -50.19
CA ARG A 3 -41.37 32.31 -49.81
C ARG A 3 -41.56 31.93 -48.35
N LYS A 4 -41.84 30.65 -48.13
CA LYS A 4 -42.14 29.99 -46.86
C LYS A 4 -41.05 28.95 -46.59
N LYS A 5 -40.33 29.06 -45.48
CA LYS A 5 -39.42 28.04 -44.91
C LYS A 5 -39.63 28.08 -43.40
N MET A 6 -40.16 27.04 -42.76
CA MET A 6 -39.65 25.67 -42.55
C MET A 6 -39.10 25.56 -41.12
N THR A 7 -40.03 25.19 -40.24
CA THR A 7 -39.89 24.59 -38.90
C THR A 7 -38.49 24.13 -38.48
N ASP A 8 -37.96 24.72 -37.42
CA ASP A 8 -36.96 24.08 -36.57
C ASP A 8 -37.60 22.94 -35.78
N ASN A 9 -37.05 21.73 -35.91
CA ASN A 9 -37.46 20.59 -35.10
C ASN A 9 -36.86 20.72 -33.68
N GLY A 10 -37.67 21.21 -32.73
CA GLY A 10 -37.29 21.33 -31.34
C GLY A 10 -36.96 19.97 -30.70
N CYS A 11 -35.68 19.61 -30.66
CA CYS A 11 -35.19 18.44 -29.95
C CYS A 11 -35.39 18.60 -28.43
N ILE A 12 -36.56 18.16 -27.93
CA ILE A 12 -36.90 18.16 -26.50
C ILE A 12 -35.83 17.39 -25.73
N ASN A 13 -35.07 18.11 -24.90
CA ASN A 13 -33.98 17.55 -24.10
C ASN A 13 -34.55 16.72 -22.93
N LYS A 14 -34.91 15.46 -23.21
CA LYS A 14 -35.59 14.53 -22.29
C LYS A 14 -34.88 14.33 -20.94
N ASN A 15 -33.56 14.56 -20.90
CA ASN A 15 -32.72 14.41 -19.69
C ASN A 15 -33.05 15.43 -18.59
N ASN A 16 -33.76 16.52 -18.89
CA ASN A 16 -34.10 17.53 -17.89
C ASN A 16 -35.47 17.31 -17.21
N SER A 17 -36.23 16.27 -17.61
CA SER A 17 -37.51 15.92 -16.99
C SER A 17 -37.37 15.59 -15.50
N LEU A 18 -38.33 16.04 -14.69
CA LEU A 18 -38.38 15.75 -13.25
C LEU A 18 -38.39 14.24 -12.99
N PHE A 19 -39.09 13.49 -13.84
CA PHE A 19 -39.21 12.03 -13.79
C PHE A 19 -37.87 11.32 -14.08
N GLY A 20 -37.08 11.80 -15.04
CA GLY A 20 -35.73 11.26 -15.29
C GLY A 20 -34.77 11.50 -14.12
N LYS A 21 -34.87 12.66 -13.46
CA LYS A 21 -34.11 12.95 -12.23
C LYS A 21 -34.58 12.06 -11.06
N LEU A 22 -35.88 11.77 -10.97
CA LEU A 22 -36.45 10.88 -9.95
C LEU A 22 -36.01 9.42 -10.15
N LEU A 23 -36.11 8.89 -11.37
CA LEU A 23 -35.68 7.54 -11.72
C LEU A 23 -34.18 7.35 -11.50
N ASN A 24 -33.34 8.30 -11.91
CA ASN A 24 -31.91 8.26 -11.58
C ASN A 24 -31.69 8.27 -10.06
N ASN A 25 -32.44 9.05 -9.28
CA ASN A 25 -32.34 9.00 -7.81
C ASN A 25 -32.71 7.61 -7.26
N ILE A 26 -33.76 6.98 -7.77
CA ILE A 26 -34.25 5.67 -7.30
C ILE A 26 -33.28 4.53 -7.68
N VAL A 27 -32.84 4.48 -8.94
CA VAL A 27 -31.90 3.43 -9.42
C VAL A 27 -30.52 3.58 -8.78
N PHE A 28 -30.04 4.82 -8.60
CA PHE A 28 -28.78 5.06 -7.90
C PHE A 28 -28.89 4.69 -6.41
N ARG A 29 -30.04 4.95 -5.76
CA ARG A 29 -30.31 4.47 -4.40
C ARG A 29 -30.34 2.95 -4.29
N THR A 30 -31.04 2.21 -5.15
CA THR A 30 -31.05 0.74 -5.06
C THR A 30 -29.67 0.13 -5.30
N LEU A 31 -28.92 0.65 -6.29
CA LEU A 31 -27.54 0.23 -6.52
C LEU A 31 -26.63 0.50 -5.31
N ILE A 32 -26.77 1.67 -4.67
CA ILE A 32 -26.09 1.98 -3.41
C ILE A 32 -26.55 1.05 -2.29
N PHE A 33 -27.85 0.78 -2.13
CA PHE A 33 -28.37 -0.07 -1.05
C PHE A 33 -27.82 -1.51 -1.12
N ASP A 34 -27.69 -2.11 -2.29
CA ASP A 34 -27.11 -3.46 -2.41
C ASP A 34 -25.57 -3.46 -2.30
N GLN A 35 -24.88 -2.42 -2.80
CA GLN A 35 -23.47 -2.20 -2.47
C GLN A 35 -23.28 -2.07 -0.95
N VAL A 36 -24.10 -1.28 -0.27
CA VAL A 36 -24.04 -1.05 1.18
C VAL A 36 -24.43 -2.29 1.98
N ARG A 37 -25.41 -3.09 1.55
CA ARG A 37 -25.67 -4.42 2.13
C ARG A 37 -24.44 -5.33 2.04
N ALA A 38 -23.70 -5.29 0.92
CA ALA A 38 -22.43 -6.01 0.81
C ALA A 38 -21.38 -5.45 1.79
N ILE A 39 -21.29 -4.12 1.97
CA ILE A 39 -20.45 -3.50 3.02
C ILE A 39 -20.88 -3.98 4.41
N HIS A 40 -22.16 -3.99 4.75
CA HIS A 40 -22.66 -4.43 6.06
C HIS A 40 -22.26 -5.89 6.36
N ARG A 41 -22.35 -6.78 5.36
CA ARG A 41 -21.89 -8.18 5.47
C ARG A 41 -20.36 -8.29 5.58
N GLU A 42 -19.62 -7.47 4.84
CA GLU A 42 -18.14 -7.43 4.86
C GLU A 42 -17.60 -6.95 6.21
N LEU A 43 -18.18 -5.89 6.77
CA LEU A 43 -17.70 -5.22 7.98
C LEU A 43 -18.24 -5.82 9.29
N LYS A 44 -19.31 -6.63 9.23
CA LYS A 44 -20.00 -7.24 10.40
C LYS A 44 -20.41 -6.23 11.49
N LEU A 45 -20.64 -4.97 11.13
CA LEU A 45 -21.08 -3.94 12.08
C LEU A 45 -22.54 -4.19 12.49
N ASN A 46 -22.89 -3.84 13.73
CA ASN A 46 -24.29 -3.77 14.14
C ASN A 46 -24.93 -2.53 13.47
N THR A 47 -25.80 -2.76 12.49
CA THR A 47 -26.21 -1.75 11.50
C THR A 47 -27.27 -0.77 11.99
N ALA A 48 -27.84 -0.98 13.18
CA ALA A 48 -29.00 -0.23 13.67
C ALA A 48 -28.78 1.29 13.84
N GLY A 49 -27.52 1.76 13.85
CA GLY A 49 -27.17 3.17 14.12
C GLY A 49 -26.52 3.96 12.97
N PHE A 50 -26.36 3.39 11.76
CA PHE A 50 -25.58 4.05 10.70
C PHE A 50 -26.32 4.23 9.37
N ASN A 51 -26.25 5.45 8.83
CA ASN A 51 -26.73 5.79 7.50
C ASN A 51 -25.91 5.05 6.42
N CYS A 52 -26.60 4.50 5.42
CA CYS A 52 -26.00 3.76 4.32
C CYS A 52 -24.99 4.60 3.51
N ASP A 53 -25.29 5.88 3.28
CA ASP A 53 -24.40 6.85 2.63
C ASP A 53 -23.02 6.92 3.31
N LEU A 54 -23.01 6.82 4.65
CA LEU A 54 -21.85 7.04 5.49
C LEU A 54 -20.82 5.92 5.34
N LEU A 55 -21.28 4.67 5.36
CA LEU A 55 -20.42 3.48 5.20
C LEU A 55 -19.95 3.33 3.75
N TRP A 56 -20.76 3.73 2.77
CA TRP A 56 -20.33 3.86 1.37
C TRP A 56 -19.19 4.89 1.23
N ALA A 57 -19.38 6.10 1.75
CA ALA A 57 -18.37 7.16 1.68
C ALA A 57 -17.04 6.75 2.35
N VAL A 58 -17.09 6.04 3.48
CA VAL A 58 -15.91 5.46 4.15
C VAL A 58 -15.19 4.43 3.27
N LYS A 59 -15.90 3.44 2.70
CA LYS A 59 -15.27 2.39 1.87
C LYS A 59 -14.64 2.94 0.59
N HIS A 60 -15.25 3.95 -0.02
CA HIS A 60 -14.75 4.54 -1.26
C HIS A 60 -13.72 5.67 -1.03
N GLY A 61 -13.53 6.11 0.23
CA GLY A 61 -12.57 7.15 0.61
C GLY A 61 -13.05 8.58 0.33
N HIS A 62 -14.36 8.77 0.17
CA HIS A 62 -14.99 10.09 0.00
C HIS A 62 -15.15 10.77 1.37
N VAL A 63 -14.04 11.05 2.05
CA VAL A 63 -14.05 11.61 3.41
C VAL A 63 -14.80 12.95 3.48
N GLY A 64 -14.71 13.79 2.45
CA GLY A 64 -15.51 15.02 2.36
C GLY A 64 -17.03 14.77 2.49
N ILE A 65 -17.58 13.81 1.72
CA ILE A 65 -18.99 13.43 1.76
C ILE A 65 -19.34 12.80 3.12
N PHE A 66 -18.47 11.95 3.65
CA PHE A 66 -18.62 11.38 4.98
C PHE A 66 -18.70 12.49 6.06
N MET A 67 -17.79 13.47 6.03
CA MET A 67 -17.75 14.57 7.00
C MET A 67 -18.93 15.52 6.85
N GLU A 68 -19.40 15.77 5.62
CA GLU A 68 -20.65 16.49 5.35
C GLU A 68 -21.84 15.73 5.96
N ARG A 69 -21.94 14.41 5.77
CA ARG A 69 -23.00 13.58 6.37
C ARG A 69 -22.96 13.59 7.90
N VAL A 70 -21.80 13.43 8.53
CA VAL A 70 -21.71 13.50 10.00
C VAL A 70 -22.15 14.86 10.53
N LYS A 71 -21.75 15.95 9.86
CA LYS A 71 -22.16 17.34 10.22
C LYS A 71 -23.66 17.56 10.02
N ARG A 72 -24.22 17.10 8.88
CA ARG A 72 -25.63 17.29 8.50
C ARG A 72 -26.60 16.42 9.31
N ASP A 73 -26.27 15.14 9.47
CA ASP A 73 -27.11 14.15 10.15
C ASP A 73 -26.96 14.23 11.70
N GLN A 74 -26.21 15.22 12.20
CA GLN A 74 -25.88 15.47 13.62
C GLN A 74 -25.35 14.25 14.37
N ILE A 75 -24.71 13.31 13.66
CA ILE A 75 -24.21 12.06 14.23
C ILE A 75 -23.12 12.40 15.25
N GLN A 76 -23.38 12.04 16.50
CA GLN A 76 -22.44 12.24 17.60
C GLN A 76 -21.15 11.47 17.31
N TYR A 77 -20.09 12.20 16.93
CA TYR A 77 -18.84 11.62 16.45
C TYR A 77 -18.24 10.53 17.35
N HIS A 78 -18.44 10.65 18.67
CA HIS A 78 -17.95 9.67 19.64
C HIS A 78 -18.60 8.29 19.48
N GLN A 79 -19.85 8.21 19.02
CA GLN A 79 -20.55 6.94 18.74
C GLN A 79 -20.03 6.29 17.45
N LEU A 80 -19.72 7.12 16.45
CA LEU A 80 -19.23 6.69 15.14
C LEU A 80 -17.79 6.16 15.20
N PHE A 81 -16.90 6.89 15.88
CA PHE A 81 -15.49 6.52 16.01
C PHE A 81 -15.18 5.64 17.23
N ALA A 82 -16.18 5.30 18.05
CA ALA A 82 -16.09 4.19 19.01
C ALA A 82 -15.94 2.81 18.34
N GLN A 83 -16.24 2.67 17.04
CA GLN A 83 -16.11 1.40 16.32
C GLN A 83 -14.76 1.31 15.57
N PRO A 84 -13.80 0.46 15.98
CA PRO A 84 -12.45 0.43 15.41
C PRO A 84 -12.41 0.13 13.91
N ALA A 85 -13.37 -0.64 13.40
CA ALA A 85 -13.48 -0.95 11.97
C ALA A 85 -13.77 0.28 11.10
N ILE A 86 -14.50 1.28 11.61
CA ILE A 86 -14.77 2.54 10.88
C ILE A 86 -13.48 3.36 10.78
N LEU A 87 -12.70 3.44 11.86
CA LEU A 87 -11.36 4.06 11.84
C LEU A 87 -10.36 3.29 10.96
N TRP A 88 -10.42 1.96 10.95
CA TRP A 88 -9.57 1.11 10.10
C TRP A 88 -9.86 1.35 8.61
N HIS A 89 -11.14 1.40 8.20
CA HIS A 89 -11.48 1.75 6.83
C HIS A 89 -11.15 3.20 6.50
N PHE A 90 -11.40 4.14 7.41
CA PHE A 90 -10.97 5.53 7.24
C PHE A 90 -9.46 5.62 6.93
N CYS A 91 -8.62 4.98 7.74
CA CYS A 91 -7.16 4.96 7.54
C CYS A 91 -6.75 4.27 6.22
N LYS A 92 -7.40 3.16 5.86
CA LYS A 92 -7.16 2.45 4.60
C LYS A 92 -7.52 3.29 3.36
N HIS A 93 -8.50 4.18 3.45
CA HIS A 93 -9.10 4.84 2.30
C HIS A 93 -8.85 6.36 2.19
N VAL A 94 -8.47 7.05 3.29
CA VAL A 94 -8.10 8.48 3.31
C VAL A 94 -6.94 8.78 2.34
N ARG A 95 -6.94 9.98 1.77
CA ARG A 95 -5.92 10.43 0.81
C ARG A 95 -5.30 11.79 1.19
N ALA A 96 -6.14 12.75 1.55
CA ALA A 96 -5.71 14.11 1.89
C ALA A 96 -5.26 14.23 3.36
N LEU A 97 -4.23 15.05 3.60
CA LEU A 97 -3.73 15.33 4.95
C LEU A 97 -4.70 16.21 5.77
N SER A 98 -5.47 17.10 5.13
CA SER A 98 -6.55 17.86 5.76
C SER A 98 -7.52 16.94 6.51
N ASP A 99 -7.97 15.91 5.79
CA ASP A 99 -9.00 14.97 6.19
C ASP A 99 -8.49 14.07 7.32
N PHE A 100 -7.26 13.57 7.19
CA PHE A 100 -6.59 12.85 8.27
C PHE A 100 -6.42 13.72 9.52
N ARG A 101 -6.00 14.98 9.36
CA ARG A 101 -5.77 15.92 10.47
C ARG A 101 -7.06 16.28 11.21
N GLU A 102 -8.18 16.51 10.52
CA GLU A 102 -9.47 16.81 11.18
C GLU A 102 -9.94 15.63 12.04
N ILE A 103 -9.89 14.39 11.51
CA ILE A 103 -10.29 13.20 12.27
C ILE A 103 -9.29 12.90 13.39
N HIS A 104 -7.99 12.90 13.11
CA HIS A 104 -6.97 12.58 14.09
C HIS A 104 -7.00 13.54 15.29
N ASN A 105 -7.15 14.85 15.05
CA ASN A 105 -7.11 15.82 16.15
C ASN A 105 -8.38 15.81 17.01
N LYS A 106 -9.50 15.33 16.48
CA LYS A 106 -10.75 15.15 17.23
C LYS A 106 -10.84 13.79 17.93
N PHE A 107 -10.23 12.74 17.38
CA PHE A 107 -10.46 11.34 17.80
C PHE A 107 -9.17 10.53 18.05
N SER A 108 -8.02 11.18 18.27
CA SER A 108 -6.71 10.53 18.47
C SER A 108 -6.75 9.33 19.42
N LYS A 109 -7.43 9.45 20.56
CA LYS A 109 -7.60 8.38 21.57
C LYS A 109 -8.38 7.15 21.08
N SER A 110 -9.12 7.26 19.98
CA SER A 110 -9.91 6.17 19.39
C SER A 110 -9.15 5.38 18.33
N PHE A 111 -8.04 5.90 17.78
CA PHE A 111 -7.26 5.20 16.76
C PHE A 111 -6.54 3.98 17.37
N THR A 112 -6.94 2.79 16.94
CA THR A 112 -6.20 1.57 17.27
C THR A 112 -4.90 1.48 16.47
N LEU A 113 -3.90 0.79 17.02
CA LEU A 113 -2.63 0.54 16.32
C LEU A 113 -2.87 -0.12 14.95
N ASP A 114 -3.82 -1.04 14.87
CA ASP A 114 -4.16 -1.73 13.63
C ASP A 114 -4.79 -0.80 12.57
N ALA A 115 -5.53 0.25 12.99
CA ALA A 115 -6.03 1.28 12.09
C ALA A 115 -4.89 2.16 11.57
N ILE A 116 -4.03 2.68 12.46
CA ILE A 116 -2.84 3.48 12.10
C ILE A 116 -1.91 2.69 11.16
N ASP A 117 -1.67 1.41 11.43
CA ASP A 117 -0.83 0.55 10.61
C ASP A 117 -1.37 0.38 9.16
N THR A 118 -2.67 0.62 8.89
CA THR A 118 -3.19 0.62 7.50
C THR A 118 -2.82 1.86 6.68
N LEU A 119 -2.47 2.99 7.31
CA LEU A 119 -1.98 4.18 6.60
C LEU A 119 -0.73 3.84 5.77
N PHE A 120 0.07 2.90 6.28
CA PHE A 120 1.28 2.37 5.64
C PHE A 120 1.00 1.42 4.46
N ILE A 121 -0.26 1.02 4.19
CA ILE A 121 -0.64 0.29 2.96
C ILE A 121 -0.61 1.23 1.75
N ARG A 122 -0.84 2.54 1.95
CA ARG A 122 -0.74 3.56 0.91
C ARG A 122 0.42 4.53 1.07
N CYS A 123 0.99 4.64 2.28
CA CYS A 123 2.07 5.55 2.65
C CYS A 123 1.96 6.93 1.99
N SER A 124 0.80 7.60 2.08
CA SER A 124 0.67 9.00 1.67
C SER A 124 1.74 9.81 2.43
N PRO A 125 2.80 10.33 1.79
CA PRO A 125 4.00 10.75 2.51
C PRO A 125 3.68 11.82 3.55
N ALA A 126 2.86 12.81 3.15
CA ALA A 126 2.38 13.88 4.01
C ALA A 126 1.63 13.42 5.27
N ILE A 127 0.93 12.26 5.23
CA ILE A 127 0.27 11.69 6.42
C ILE A 127 1.28 10.98 7.32
N ILE A 128 2.28 10.30 6.75
CA ILE A 128 3.36 9.66 7.51
C ILE A 128 4.28 10.72 8.13
N ASP A 129 4.63 11.78 7.39
CA ASP A 129 5.31 12.98 7.88
C ASP A 129 4.55 13.60 9.05
N TYR A 130 3.23 13.79 8.91
CA TYR A 130 2.39 14.32 9.97
C TYR A 130 2.46 13.48 11.24
N LEU A 131 2.33 12.16 11.14
CA LEU A 131 2.42 11.25 12.29
C LEU A 131 3.79 11.29 12.97
N PHE A 132 4.89 11.22 12.21
CA PHE A 132 6.23 11.24 12.81
C PHE A 132 6.57 12.60 13.46
N THR A 133 6.07 13.71 12.91
CA THR A 133 6.37 15.07 13.42
C THR A 133 5.44 15.52 14.55
N HIS A 134 4.13 15.24 14.45
CA HIS A 134 3.11 15.77 15.38
C HIS A 134 2.61 14.72 16.38
N CYS A 135 2.95 13.45 16.18
CA CYS A 135 2.53 12.34 17.03
C CYS A 135 3.76 11.51 17.47
N PRO A 136 4.77 12.12 18.14
CA PRO A 136 6.01 11.43 18.51
C PRO A 136 5.76 10.19 19.38
N ASN A 137 4.72 10.22 20.21
CA ASN A 137 4.31 9.11 21.08
C ASN A 137 3.42 8.06 20.37
N GLN A 138 3.11 8.21 19.08
CA GLN A 138 2.33 7.23 18.34
C GLN A 138 3.14 5.95 18.12
N GLU A 139 2.66 4.85 18.67
CA GLU A 139 3.19 3.52 18.41
C GLU A 139 2.72 2.98 17.06
N PHE A 140 3.55 2.13 16.44
CA PHE A 140 3.24 1.38 15.21
C PHE A 140 3.63 -0.08 15.42
N THR A 141 2.86 -1.04 14.88
CA THR A 141 3.20 -2.46 15.06
C THR A 141 4.22 -2.94 14.00
N LYS A 142 4.58 -4.22 14.04
CA LYS A 142 5.35 -4.87 12.96
C LYS A 142 4.59 -4.88 11.61
N ARG A 143 3.28 -4.64 11.61
CA ARG A 143 2.43 -4.55 10.41
C ARG A 143 2.68 -3.25 9.63
N ALA A 144 2.88 -2.10 10.27
CA ALA A 144 3.23 -0.84 9.61
C ALA A 144 4.49 -0.96 8.75
N ILE A 145 5.60 -1.45 9.32
CA ILE A 145 6.84 -1.64 8.55
C ILE A 145 6.67 -2.68 7.45
N ARG A 146 5.94 -3.79 7.68
CA ARG A 146 5.64 -4.76 6.62
C ARG A 146 4.81 -4.15 5.49
N ASN A 147 3.83 -3.30 5.79
CA ASN A 147 3.01 -2.62 4.80
C ASN A 147 3.84 -1.61 3.98
N ALA A 148 4.71 -0.83 4.64
CA ALA A 148 5.63 0.10 3.97
C ALA A 148 6.62 -0.64 3.05
N VAL A 149 7.09 -1.83 3.46
CA VAL A 149 7.95 -2.70 2.66
C VAL A 149 7.21 -3.29 1.45
N TRP A 150 6.01 -3.84 1.65
CA TRP A 150 5.22 -4.46 0.59
C TRP A 150 4.93 -3.51 -0.60
N ASN A 151 4.78 -2.22 -0.28
CA ASN A 151 4.50 -1.16 -1.25
C ASN A 151 5.75 -0.33 -1.61
N GLY A 152 6.95 -0.74 -1.16
CA GLY A 152 8.24 -0.20 -1.63
C GLY A 152 8.67 1.17 -1.07
N HIS A 153 8.04 1.67 0.00
CA HIS A 153 8.25 3.03 0.51
C HIS A 153 9.50 3.15 1.40
N LEU A 154 10.70 3.12 0.79
CA LEU A 154 11.97 3.04 1.54
C LEU A 154 12.18 4.15 2.56
N ALA A 155 11.88 5.42 2.23
CA ALA A 155 12.02 6.53 3.18
C ALA A 155 11.15 6.34 4.44
N VAL A 156 9.97 5.73 4.31
CA VAL A 156 9.08 5.40 5.43
C VAL A 156 9.66 4.24 6.24
N VAL A 157 10.11 3.18 5.56
CA VAL A 157 10.81 2.04 6.20
C VAL A 157 12.02 2.50 7.01
N GLN A 158 12.83 3.42 6.46
CA GLN A 158 14.00 3.99 7.13
C GLN A 158 13.63 4.73 8.43
N ARG A 159 12.57 5.55 8.44
CA ARG A 159 12.11 6.25 9.65
C ARG A 159 11.57 5.29 10.71
N ILE A 160 10.76 4.29 10.33
CA ILE A 160 10.27 3.28 11.27
C ILE A 160 11.46 2.49 11.84
N ALA A 161 12.42 2.09 11.00
CA ALA A 161 13.65 1.40 11.37
C ALA A 161 14.62 2.24 12.24
N GLY A 162 14.45 3.57 12.27
CA GLY A 162 15.14 4.47 13.18
C GLY A 162 14.46 4.57 14.55
N LYS A 163 13.12 4.55 14.59
CA LYS A 163 12.33 4.63 15.84
C LYS A 163 12.29 3.32 16.63
N TYR A 164 12.28 2.15 15.97
CA TYR A 164 12.12 0.86 16.62
C TYR A 164 13.29 -0.10 16.38
N LYS A 165 13.64 -0.86 17.42
CA LYS A 165 14.55 -2.02 17.32
C LYS A 165 13.73 -3.26 16.93
N TYR A 166 14.16 -3.97 15.90
CA TYR A 166 13.50 -5.19 15.40
C TYR A 166 14.43 -6.42 15.49
N THR A 167 13.84 -7.60 15.70
CA THR A 167 14.58 -8.87 15.86
C THR A 167 15.15 -9.37 14.53
N LYS A 168 16.19 -10.24 14.60
CA LYS A 168 16.74 -11.01 13.46
C LYS A 168 15.66 -11.55 12.53
N GLU A 169 14.68 -12.25 13.10
CA GLU A 169 13.57 -12.84 12.38
C GLU A 169 12.68 -11.78 11.69
N THR A 170 12.44 -10.64 12.35
CA THR A 170 11.65 -9.55 11.76
C THR A 170 12.37 -8.98 10.53
N TRP A 171 13.69 -8.74 10.59
CA TRP A 171 14.47 -8.31 9.42
C TRP A 171 14.46 -9.34 8.30
N ALA A 172 14.70 -10.62 8.59
CA ALA A 172 14.68 -11.68 7.58
C ALA A 172 13.31 -11.81 6.88
N ARG A 173 12.21 -11.64 7.63
CA ARG A 173 10.84 -11.60 7.07
C ARG A 173 10.62 -10.37 6.17
N LEU A 174 11.07 -9.18 6.58
CA LEU A 174 10.96 -7.96 5.76
C LEU A 174 11.82 -8.04 4.50
N MET A 175 13.00 -8.66 4.58
CA MET A 175 13.91 -8.88 3.47
C MET A 175 13.34 -9.86 2.44
N ALA A 176 12.70 -10.94 2.89
CA ALA A 176 11.96 -11.85 2.00
C ALA A 176 10.78 -11.17 1.29
N VAL A 177 10.10 -10.20 1.92
CA VAL A 177 9.07 -9.40 1.25
C VAL A 177 9.67 -8.40 0.25
N ALA A 178 10.79 -7.72 0.58
CA ALA A 178 11.46 -6.84 -0.37
C ALA A 178 11.91 -7.62 -1.64
N ALA A 179 12.38 -8.85 -1.44
CA ALA A 179 12.67 -9.81 -2.50
C ALA A 179 11.42 -10.17 -3.33
N GLU A 180 10.35 -10.68 -2.69
CA GLU A 180 9.07 -11.02 -3.35
C GLU A 180 8.48 -9.88 -4.21
N ARG A 181 8.82 -8.63 -3.90
CA ARG A 181 8.38 -7.41 -4.60
C ARG A 181 9.43 -6.84 -5.57
N ASN A 182 10.50 -7.58 -5.88
CA ASN A 182 11.66 -7.19 -6.70
C ASN A 182 12.27 -5.81 -6.32
N ASN A 183 12.16 -5.41 -5.04
CA ASN A 183 12.64 -4.11 -4.57
C ASN A 183 14.11 -4.19 -4.14
N THR A 184 14.99 -4.03 -5.12
CA THR A 184 16.45 -4.18 -4.99
C THR A 184 17.06 -3.19 -4.00
N GLU A 185 16.66 -1.92 -4.03
CA GLU A 185 17.13 -0.87 -3.11
C GLU A 185 16.80 -1.20 -1.64
N MET A 186 15.58 -1.66 -1.38
CA MET A 186 15.12 -2.03 -0.05
C MET A 186 15.74 -3.35 0.43
N PHE A 187 15.95 -4.31 -0.46
CA PHE A 187 16.72 -5.53 -0.16
C PHE A 187 18.18 -5.19 0.20
N GLN A 188 18.83 -4.29 -0.54
CA GLN A 188 20.17 -3.78 -0.21
C GLN A 188 20.20 -3.02 1.12
N TYR A 189 19.19 -2.19 1.41
CA TYR A 189 19.06 -1.50 2.70
C TYR A 189 18.99 -2.49 3.87
N PHE A 190 18.14 -3.52 3.77
CA PHE A 190 18.08 -4.57 4.79
C PHE A 190 19.36 -5.40 4.86
N GLY A 191 19.97 -5.75 3.73
CA GLY A 191 21.25 -6.45 3.70
C GLY A 191 22.37 -5.69 4.38
N ASN A 192 22.53 -4.40 4.10
CA ASN A 192 23.52 -3.54 4.74
C ASN A 192 23.25 -3.33 6.25
N ARG A 193 21.98 -3.35 6.68
CA ARG A 193 21.62 -3.36 8.12
C ARG A 193 21.96 -4.72 8.76
N ALA A 194 21.68 -5.82 8.06
CA ALA A 194 21.95 -7.21 8.46
C ALA A 194 23.44 -7.61 8.49
N LYS A 195 24.33 -6.86 7.81
CA LYS A 195 25.79 -7.04 7.90
C LYS A 195 26.31 -6.98 9.33
N ARG A 196 25.69 -6.17 10.19
CA ARG A 196 26.11 -5.99 11.59
C ARG A 196 25.96 -7.25 12.45
N ASP A 197 25.03 -8.15 12.07
CA ASP A 197 24.57 -9.23 12.94
C ASP A 197 24.43 -10.61 12.24
N ARG A 198 24.81 -10.73 10.96
CA ARG A 198 24.67 -11.93 10.10
C ARG A 198 23.21 -12.44 10.04
N PHE A 199 22.28 -11.61 9.55
CA PHE A 199 20.83 -11.88 9.53
C PHE A 199 20.24 -12.36 8.18
N TRP A 200 20.87 -13.36 7.55
CA TRP A 200 20.43 -13.92 6.27
C TRP A 200 19.65 -15.23 6.46
N SER A 201 18.67 -15.50 5.59
CA SER A 201 18.05 -16.82 5.44
C SER A 201 18.06 -17.19 3.96
N ALA A 202 18.38 -18.45 3.63
CA ALA A 202 18.46 -18.91 2.25
C ALA A 202 17.18 -18.57 1.48
N LYS A 203 16.02 -18.87 2.08
CA LYS A 203 14.68 -18.56 1.52
C LYS A 203 14.51 -17.11 1.07
N ALA A 204 15.10 -16.12 1.73
CA ALA A 204 15.00 -14.72 1.31
C ALA A 204 15.86 -14.42 0.07
N VAL A 205 17.00 -15.08 -0.06
CA VAL A 205 17.88 -15.03 -1.25
C VAL A 205 17.25 -15.81 -2.41
N ASP A 206 16.74 -17.02 -2.15
CA ASP A 206 16.05 -17.86 -3.13
C ASP A 206 14.82 -17.14 -3.70
N SER A 207 14.06 -16.47 -2.83
CA SER A 207 12.88 -15.69 -3.24
C SER A 207 13.24 -14.48 -4.10
N PHE A 208 14.41 -13.86 -3.88
CA PHE A 208 14.90 -12.74 -4.71
C PHE A 208 15.28 -13.23 -6.11
N VAL A 209 16.01 -14.35 -6.19
CA VAL A 209 16.37 -14.97 -7.47
C VAL A 209 15.12 -15.37 -8.25
N LEU A 210 14.15 -16.02 -7.60
CA LEU A 210 12.90 -16.49 -8.21
C LEU A 210 11.87 -15.40 -8.55
N SER A 211 11.99 -14.20 -7.97
CA SER A 211 11.24 -13.02 -8.40
C SER A 211 11.90 -12.35 -9.59
N SER A 212 13.21 -12.12 -9.52
CA SER A 212 13.92 -11.37 -10.57
C SER A 212 14.04 -12.17 -11.87
N SER A 213 14.19 -13.50 -11.81
CA SER A 213 14.30 -14.37 -13.00
C SER A 213 13.04 -14.45 -13.90
N ARG A 214 12.00 -13.64 -13.61
CA ARG A 214 10.77 -13.52 -14.41
C ARG A 214 10.78 -12.30 -15.32
N ASP A 215 11.59 -11.29 -14.99
CA ASP A 215 11.84 -10.14 -15.86
C ASP A 215 12.92 -10.53 -16.88
N GLN A 216 12.69 -10.29 -18.17
CA GLN A 216 13.72 -10.48 -19.20
C GLN A 216 14.93 -9.55 -18.97
N ASP A 217 14.71 -8.42 -18.30
CA ASP A 217 15.75 -7.53 -17.78
C ASP A 217 16.67 -8.17 -16.74
N TYR A 218 16.43 -9.39 -16.25
CA TYR A 218 17.31 -10.01 -15.25
C TYR A 218 18.74 -10.25 -15.76
N LYS A 219 18.93 -10.64 -17.03
CA LYS A 219 20.29 -10.71 -17.62
C LYS A 219 20.91 -9.30 -17.69
N ALA A 220 20.18 -8.31 -18.18
CA ALA A 220 20.64 -6.93 -18.21
C ALA A 220 20.90 -6.33 -16.80
N MET A 221 20.22 -6.82 -15.76
CA MET A 221 20.43 -6.43 -14.37
C MET A 221 21.64 -7.15 -13.76
N LEU A 222 21.93 -8.41 -14.13
CA LEU A 222 23.18 -9.09 -13.78
C LEU A 222 24.38 -8.42 -14.47
N GLU A 223 24.26 -8.06 -15.75
CA GLU A 223 25.28 -7.33 -16.50
C GLU A 223 25.55 -5.91 -15.94
N LYS A 224 24.50 -5.22 -15.46
CA LYS A 224 24.62 -3.90 -14.81
C LYS A 224 24.94 -3.97 -13.32
N ALA A 225 24.73 -5.11 -12.66
CA ALA A 225 25.14 -5.32 -11.28
C ALA A 225 26.66 -5.43 -11.25
N SER A 226 27.33 -4.46 -10.61
CA SER A 226 28.79 -4.52 -10.44
C SER A 226 29.23 -5.89 -9.94
N LEU A 227 30.41 -6.37 -10.36
CA LEU A 227 30.92 -7.68 -9.94
C LEU A 227 30.85 -7.88 -8.41
N ASN A 228 31.10 -6.80 -7.66
CA ASN A 228 30.99 -6.74 -6.20
C ASN A 228 29.60 -7.12 -5.68
N SER A 229 28.52 -6.74 -6.37
CA SER A 229 27.14 -7.11 -6.05
C SER A 229 26.87 -8.60 -6.23
N ILE A 230 27.45 -9.22 -7.26
CA ILE A 230 27.32 -10.65 -7.56
C ILE A 230 28.16 -11.47 -6.57
N ILE A 231 29.43 -11.11 -6.37
CA ILE A 231 30.32 -11.70 -5.35
C ILE A 231 29.69 -11.58 -3.95
N TYR A 232 29.05 -10.44 -3.66
CA TYR A 232 28.32 -10.23 -2.42
C TYR A 232 27.12 -11.19 -2.28
N PHE A 233 26.29 -11.37 -3.31
CA PHE A 233 25.23 -12.40 -3.30
C PHE A 233 25.79 -13.82 -3.12
N MET A 234 26.87 -14.17 -3.81
CA MET A 234 27.51 -15.48 -3.73
C MET A 234 28.05 -15.81 -2.35
N SER A 235 28.76 -14.86 -1.72
CA SER A 235 29.30 -15.01 -0.36
C SER A 235 28.21 -15.16 0.72
N MET A 236 26.93 -14.98 0.38
CA MET A 236 25.81 -14.95 1.32
C MET A 236 24.84 -16.14 1.22
N CYS A 237 24.87 -16.94 0.15
CA CYS A 237 24.10 -18.18 0.10
C CYS A 237 24.79 -19.26 -0.76
N PRO A 238 25.86 -19.91 -0.27
CA PRO A 238 26.71 -20.78 -1.09
C PRO A 238 25.97 -21.92 -1.81
N SER A 239 24.96 -22.54 -1.17
CA SER A 239 24.19 -23.65 -1.77
C SER A 239 23.36 -23.22 -2.97
N SER A 240 22.61 -22.13 -2.85
CA SER A 240 21.73 -21.61 -3.91
C SER A 240 22.52 -20.90 -4.99
N ALA A 241 23.52 -20.10 -4.58
CA ALA A 241 24.44 -19.44 -5.51
C ALA A 241 25.23 -20.46 -6.34
N ALA A 242 25.67 -21.57 -5.76
CA ALA A 242 26.37 -22.63 -6.51
C ALA A 242 25.49 -23.30 -7.58
N ALA A 243 24.16 -23.16 -7.58
CA ALA A 243 23.33 -23.57 -8.71
C ALA A 243 23.40 -22.52 -9.84
N LEU A 244 23.05 -21.27 -9.54
CA LEU A 244 23.08 -20.15 -10.50
C LEU A 244 24.46 -19.95 -11.13
N VAL A 245 25.52 -20.09 -10.33
CA VAL A 245 26.91 -19.94 -10.78
C VAL A 245 27.35 -21.12 -11.64
N ARG A 246 26.91 -22.36 -11.37
CA ARG A 246 27.13 -23.50 -12.27
C ARG A 246 26.31 -23.42 -13.56
N GLU A 247 25.32 -22.54 -13.63
CA GLU A 247 24.59 -22.26 -14.86
C GLU A 247 25.26 -21.12 -15.65
N HIS A 248 25.44 -19.95 -15.04
CA HIS A 248 26.03 -18.78 -15.70
C HIS A 248 27.52 -18.97 -16.05
N ALA A 249 28.29 -19.73 -15.26
CA ALA A 249 29.67 -20.10 -15.62
C ALA A 249 29.76 -21.11 -16.79
N LYS A 250 28.65 -21.59 -17.36
CA LYS A 250 28.67 -22.26 -18.68
C LYS A 250 28.77 -21.26 -19.83
N GLU A 251 28.31 -20.03 -19.61
CA GLU A 251 28.31 -18.94 -20.60
C GLU A 251 29.63 -18.14 -20.60
N LEU A 252 30.40 -18.18 -19.51
CA LEU A 252 31.68 -17.48 -19.36
C LEU A 252 32.84 -18.19 -20.07
N THR A 253 33.77 -17.43 -20.66
CA THR A 253 35.07 -17.95 -21.12
C THR A 253 35.95 -18.36 -19.95
N ASP A 254 36.97 -19.21 -20.17
CA ASP A 254 37.81 -19.71 -19.08
C ASP A 254 38.64 -18.61 -18.40
N LEU A 255 39.01 -17.55 -19.13
CA LEU A 255 39.69 -16.38 -18.57
C LEU A 255 38.77 -15.57 -17.64
N GLU A 256 37.49 -15.46 -18.00
CA GLU A 256 36.46 -14.85 -17.13
C GLU A 256 36.20 -15.73 -15.91
N LYS A 257 36.09 -17.05 -16.07
CA LYS A 257 35.96 -18.00 -14.94
C LYS A 257 37.10 -17.82 -13.94
N ILE A 258 38.35 -17.78 -14.41
CA ILE A 258 39.54 -17.57 -13.56
C ILE A 258 39.44 -16.21 -12.83
N THR A 259 39.14 -15.14 -13.57
CA THR A 259 39.01 -13.76 -13.03
C THR A 259 37.83 -13.59 -12.07
N TYR A 260 36.81 -14.44 -12.19
CA TYR A 260 35.61 -14.49 -11.35
C TYR A 260 35.91 -15.25 -10.05
N PHE A 261 36.35 -16.51 -10.15
CA PHE A 261 36.65 -17.35 -8.98
C PHE A 261 37.79 -16.80 -8.12
N SER A 262 38.80 -16.15 -8.71
CA SER A 262 39.89 -15.48 -7.96
C SER A 262 39.46 -14.22 -7.19
N LYS A 263 38.18 -13.82 -7.26
CA LYS A 263 37.58 -12.73 -6.45
C LYS A 263 36.52 -13.24 -5.47
N ILE A 264 36.35 -14.56 -5.38
CA ILE A 264 35.35 -15.25 -4.55
C ILE A 264 36.01 -16.05 -3.43
N MET A 265 37.25 -16.51 -3.65
CA MET A 265 38.15 -17.05 -2.61
C MET A 265 38.90 -15.94 -1.89
#